data_AF-A0A231GTR1-F1
#
_entry.id   AF-A0A231GTR1-F1
#
_cell.length_a   1.000
_cell.length_b   1.000
_cell.length_c   1.000
_cell.angle_alpha   90.00
_cell.angle_beta   90.00
_cell.angle_gamma   90.00
#
_symmetry.space_group_name_H-M   'P 1'
#
loop_
_entity.id
_entity.type
_entity.pdbx_description
1 polymer ?
#
loop_
_entity_poly.entity_id
_entity_poly.type
_entity_poly.pdbx_seq_one_letter_code
_entity_poly.pdbx_strand_id
1 'polypeptide(L)'
;MTTTGAAGGSRSTHEQRLAVRASSGPHLLAWVAATRQTFTICRPDGHTVAHDRFHRDLIIDSGDAAVEAAALQAIWLAARGKDLWGADVATLRIVTSRLVTDPGSLRLAASSSGLVLELVVDATATNPATSHQLGVWVDWRRVDLTCFIQHPRNPR
;
A
#
# COMPACT_ATOMS: atom_id res chain seq x y z
N MET A 1 -1.30 35.58 21.89
CA MET A 1 -1.82 34.23 22.25
C MET A 1 -2.34 33.62 20.97
N THR A 2 -1.65 32.64 20.41
CA THR A 2 -1.96 32.07 19.10
C THR A 2 -2.22 30.58 19.30
N THR A 3 -3.46 30.17 19.07
CA THR A 3 -3.95 28.81 19.32
C THR A 3 -3.60 27.90 18.14
N THR A 4 -2.47 27.21 18.23
CA THR A 4 -2.08 26.17 17.25
C THR A 4 -2.27 24.79 17.89
N GLY A 5 -3.52 24.29 17.92
CA GLY A 5 -3.84 23.01 18.58
C GLY A 5 -4.88 22.13 17.89
N ALA A 6 -5.67 22.65 16.94
CA ALA A 6 -6.82 21.92 16.40
C ALA A 6 -6.48 20.86 15.35
N ALA A 7 -5.44 21.08 14.53
CA ALA A 7 -5.10 20.17 13.42
C ALA A 7 -4.52 18.82 13.90
N GLY A 8 -3.72 18.82 14.98
CA GLY A 8 -3.14 17.62 15.56
C GLY A 8 -4.17 16.69 16.21
N GLY A 9 -5.12 17.27 16.97
CA GLY A 9 -6.18 16.52 17.65
C GLY A 9 -7.27 15.99 16.72
N SER A 10 -7.62 16.73 15.67
CA SER A 10 -8.62 16.26 14.69
C SER A 10 -8.10 15.08 13.87
N ARG A 11 -6.81 15.11 13.50
CA ARG A 11 -6.16 14.04 12.72
C ARG A 11 -6.05 12.75 13.51
N SER A 12 -5.53 12.81 14.74
CA SER A 12 -5.43 11.62 15.60
C SER A 12 -6.80 11.00 15.89
N THR A 13 -7.83 11.82 16.10
CA THR A 13 -9.21 11.35 16.33
C THR A 13 -9.83 10.72 15.08
N HIS A 14 -9.45 11.16 13.87
CA HIS A 14 -9.90 10.54 12.63
C HIS A 14 -9.23 9.17 12.40
N GLU A 15 -7.91 9.10 12.54
CA GLU A 15 -7.14 7.86 12.41
C GLU A 15 -7.61 6.80 13.43
N GLN A 16 -7.87 7.21 14.66
CA GLN A 16 -8.33 6.29 15.71
C GLN A 16 -9.75 5.77 15.43
N ARG A 17 -10.65 6.61 14.93
CA ARG A 17 -11.99 6.17 14.48
C ARG A 17 -11.90 5.24 13.27
N LEU A 18 -10.99 5.52 12.34
CA LEU A 18 -10.74 4.66 11.19
C LEU A 18 -10.21 3.29 11.63
N ALA A 19 -9.24 3.26 12.55
CA ALA A 19 -8.68 2.04 13.14
C ALA A 19 -9.73 1.16 13.83
N VAL A 20 -10.62 1.77 14.62
CA VAL A 20 -11.72 1.03 15.26
C VAL A 20 -12.63 0.39 14.22
N ARG A 21 -13.00 1.12 13.16
CA ARG A 21 -13.85 0.57 12.09
C ARG A 21 -13.14 -0.51 11.28
N ALA A 22 -11.84 -0.33 11.00
CA ALA A 22 -11.06 -1.28 10.22
C ALA A 22 -10.79 -2.60 10.96
N SER A 23 -10.85 -2.59 12.30
CA SER A 23 -10.62 -3.79 13.13
C SER A 23 -11.58 -4.95 12.83
N SER A 24 -12.79 -4.65 12.35
CA SER A 24 -13.78 -5.63 11.89
C SER A 24 -13.84 -5.77 10.36
N GLY A 25 -13.02 -5.02 9.63
CA GLY A 25 -12.96 -5.00 8.17
C GLY A 25 -11.97 -6.02 7.58
N PRO A 26 -11.89 -6.08 6.24
CA PRO A 26 -10.91 -6.94 5.58
C PRO A 26 -9.48 -6.47 5.86
N HIS A 27 -8.55 -7.42 5.88
CA HIS A 27 -7.13 -7.16 5.97
C HIS A 27 -6.50 -7.41 4.61
N LEU A 28 -5.86 -6.39 4.05
CA LEU A 28 -5.18 -6.47 2.76
C LEU A 28 -3.67 -6.59 3.00
N LEU A 29 -2.99 -7.40 2.19
CA LEU A 29 -1.54 -7.52 2.19
C LEU A 29 -0.98 -7.39 0.79
N ALA A 30 -0.06 -6.44 0.61
CA ALA A 30 0.68 -6.24 -0.63
C ALA A 30 2.19 -6.24 -0.35
N TRP A 31 2.94 -6.89 -1.23
CA TRP A 31 4.40 -6.83 -1.27
C TRP A 31 4.83 -5.90 -2.40
N VAL A 32 5.74 -5.00 -2.10
CA VAL A 32 6.13 -3.91 -2.99
C VAL A 32 7.64 -3.87 -3.16
N ALA A 33 8.08 -3.77 -4.40
CA ALA A 33 9.45 -3.45 -4.76
C ALA A 33 9.46 -2.49 -5.96
N ALA A 34 10.51 -1.68 -6.05
CA ALA A 34 10.68 -0.75 -7.15
C ALA A 34 12.15 -0.56 -7.52
N THR A 35 12.36 -0.28 -8.79
CA THR A 35 13.58 0.34 -9.32
C THR A 35 13.25 1.79 -9.69
N ARG A 36 14.23 2.60 -10.09
CA ARG A 36 13.93 3.97 -10.56
C ARG A 36 13.01 4.03 -11.79
N GLN A 37 12.80 2.92 -12.48
CA GLN A 37 12.04 2.86 -13.73
C GLN A 37 10.74 2.09 -13.62
N THR A 38 10.70 1.08 -12.75
CA THR A 38 9.62 0.10 -12.67
C THR A 38 9.21 -0.16 -11.24
N PHE A 39 7.98 -0.63 -11.07
CA PHE A 39 7.49 -1.13 -9.80
C PHE A 39 6.86 -2.51 -9.98
N THR A 40 6.85 -3.28 -8.89
CA THR A 40 6.16 -4.56 -8.79
C THR A 40 5.34 -4.54 -7.51
N ILE A 41 4.08 -4.94 -7.64
CA ILE A 41 3.16 -5.15 -6.54
C ILE A 41 2.62 -6.57 -6.68
N CYS A 42 2.81 -7.39 -5.65
CA CYS A 42 2.38 -8.77 -5.67
C CYS A 42 1.74 -9.21 -4.34
N ARG A 43 1.10 -10.37 -4.41
CA ARG A 43 0.56 -11.08 -3.26
C ARG A 43 1.68 -11.83 -2.51
N PRO A 44 1.42 -12.30 -1.28
CA PRO A 44 2.41 -13.07 -0.51
C PRO A 44 2.87 -14.37 -1.17
N ASP A 45 2.05 -14.95 -2.06
CA ASP A 45 2.40 -16.13 -2.86
C ASP A 45 3.28 -15.80 -4.09
N GLY A 46 3.66 -14.53 -4.26
CA GLY A 46 4.43 -14.03 -5.39
C GLY A 46 3.62 -13.78 -6.66
N HIS A 47 2.29 -14.00 -6.65
CA HIS A 47 1.45 -13.67 -7.78
C HIS A 47 1.44 -12.15 -8.00
N THR A 48 1.98 -11.73 -9.16
CA THR A 48 2.08 -10.31 -9.52
C THR A 48 0.71 -9.76 -9.85
N VAL A 49 0.36 -8.65 -9.19
CA VAL A 49 -0.90 -7.92 -9.42
C VAL A 49 -0.67 -6.73 -10.33
N ALA A 50 0.48 -6.07 -10.19
CA ALA A 50 0.92 -5.02 -11.08
C ALA A 50 2.43 -5.08 -11.27
N HIS A 51 2.87 -4.97 -12.51
CA HIS A 51 4.26 -4.68 -12.85
C HIS A 51 4.26 -3.76 -14.05
N ASP A 52 4.73 -2.53 -13.85
CA ASP A 52 4.71 -1.50 -14.87
C ASP A 52 5.87 -0.50 -14.67
N ARG A 53 6.02 0.40 -15.64
CA ARG A 53 6.92 1.55 -15.57
C ARG A 53 6.26 2.70 -14.83
N PHE A 54 7.08 3.48 -14.13
CA PHE A 54 6.67 4.82 -13.75
C PHE A 54 6.41 5.67 -15.00
N HIS A 55 5.49 6.63 -14.89
CA HIS A 55 5.24 7.57 -15.99
C HIS A 55 6.54 8.27 -16.37
N ARG A 56 6.79 8.46 -17.67
CA ARG A 56 8.05 9.01 -18.20
C ARG A 56 8.41 10.40 -17.64
N ASP A 57 7.41 11.15 -17.20
CA ASP A 57 7.56 12.50 -16.67
C ASP A 57 7.76 12.52 -15.14
N LEU A 58 7.68 11.36 -14.47
CA LEU A 58 7.95 11.23 -13.04
C LEU A 58 9.45 11.06 -12.80
N ILE A 59 10.06 12.04 -12.14
CA ILE A 59 11.47 11.98 -11.77
C ILE A 59 11.61 11.21 -10.46
N ILE A 60 12.22 10.03 -10.54
CA ILE A 60 12.55 9.18 -9.38
C ILE A 60 14.07 9.24 -9.17
N ASP A 61 14.50 10.01 -8.17
CA ASP A 61 15.91 10.31 -7.90
C ASP A 61 16.64 9.21 -7.10
N SER A 62 15.90 8.34 -6.42
CA SER A 62 16.43 7.37 -5.47
C SER A 62 15.61 6.09 -5.47
N GLY A 63 16.19 5.00 -4.95
CA GLY A 63 15.46 3.74 -4.78
C GLY A 63 14.36 3.84 -3.73
N ASP A 64 14.56 4.66 -2.69
CA ASP A 64 13.59 4.85 -1.61
C ASP A 64 12.39 5.66 -2.13
N ALA A 65 12.62 6.72 -2.91
CA ALA A 65 11.56 7.44 -3.61
C ALA A 65 10.78 6.54 -4.60
N ALA A 66 11.47 5.61 -5.27
CA ALA A 66 10.82 4.63 -6.14
C ALA A 66 9.87 3.72 -5.35
N VAL A 67 10.31 3.22 -4.20
CA VAL A 67 9.52 2.35 -3.33
C VAL A 67 8.35 3.11 -2.73
N GLU A 68 8.53 4.38 -2.35
CA GLU A 68 7.45 5.26 -1.90
C GLU A 68 6.39 5.47 -2.99
N ALA A 69 6.81 5.78 -4.22
CA ALA A 69 5.89 5.91 -5.36
C ALA A 69 5.14 4.60 -5.65
N ALA A 70 5.82 3.45 -5.57
CA ALA A 70 5.19 2.14 -5.72
C ALA A 70 4.22 1.82 -4.57
N ALA A 71 4.53 2.23 -3.34
CA ALA A 71 3.64 2.07 -2.20
C ALA A 71 2.36 2.91 -2.36
N LEU A 72 2.45 4.13 -2.93
CA LEU A 72 1.27 4.92 -3.30
C LEU A 72 0.39 4.19 -4.33
N GLN A 73 1.00 3.55 -5.33
CA GLN A 73 0.26 2.71 -6.29
C GLN A 73 -0.41 1.51 -5.59
N ALA A 74 0.27 0.87 -4.64
CA ALA A 74 -0.30 -0.23 -3.87
C ALA A 74 -1.49 0.23 -2.99
N ILE A 75 -1.40 1.41 -2.37
CA ILE A 75 -2.52 2.03 -1.63
C ILE A 75 -3.72 2.22 -2.56
N TRP A 76 -3.49 2.77 -3.76
CA TRP A 76 -4.56 3.01 -4.73
C TRP A 76 -5.23 1.71 -5.19
N LEU A 77 -4.43 0.68 -5.52
CA LEU A 77 -4.95 -0.62 -5.94
C LEU A 77 -5.69 -1.34 -4.80
N ALA A 78 -5.17 -1.29 -3.58
CA ALA A 78 -5.79 -1.87 -2.41
C ALA A 78 -7.12 -1.19 -2.07
N ALA A 79 -7.20 0.14 -2.16
CA ALA A 79 -8.44 0.89 -1.97
C ALA A 79 -9.49 0.45 -3.01
N ARG A 80 -9.08 0.30 -4.27
CA ARG A 80 -9.97 -0.21 -5.33
C ARG A 80 -10.43 -1.64 -5.05
N GLY A 81 -9.53 -2.53 -4.59
CA GLY A 81 -9.87 -3.90 -4.18
C GLY A 81 -10.85 -3.94 -3.01
N LYS A 82 -10.65 -3.08 -1.99
CA LYS A 82 -11.57 -2.89 -0.86
C LYS A 82 -12.97 -2.46 -1.34
N ASP A 83 -13.03 -1.49 -2.25
CA ASP A 83 -14.31 -1.00 -2.80
C ASP A 83 -15.03 -2.09 -3.60
N LEU A 84 -14.30 -2.88 -4.40
CA LEU A 84 -14.86 -4.02 -5.14
C LEU A 84 -15.40 -5.11 -4.21
N TRP A 85 -14.79 -5.31 -3.05
CA TRP A 85 -15.29 -6.19 -2.00
C TRP A 85 -16.52 -5.64 -1.27
N GLY A 86 -16.80 -4.34 -1.39
CA GLY A 86 -17.91 -3.67 -0.71
C GLY A 86 -17.62 -3.27 0.74
N ALA A 87 -16.34 -3.11 1.12
CA ALA A 87 -15.96 -2.62 2.44
C ALA A 87 -15.74 -1.10 2.43
N ASP A 88 -16.29 -0.39 3.41
CA ASP A 88 -16.03 1.05 3.57
C ASP A 88 -14.60 1.33 4.03
N VAL A 89 -14.08 0.47 4.92
CA VAL A 89 -12.80 0.62 5.59
C VAL A 89 -12.05 -0.70 5.63
N ALA A 90 -10.72 -0.65 5.63
CA ALA A 90 -9.88 -1.84 5.71
C ALA A 90 -8.51 -1.54 6.33
N THR A 91 -7.85 -2.58 6.83
CA THR A 91 -6.43 -2.50 7.18
C THR A 91 -5.61 -2.91 5.96
N LEU A 92 -4.62 -2.11 5.58
CA LEU A 92 -3.67 -2.45 4.52
C LEU A 92 -2.28 -2.59 5.14
N ARG A 93 -1.71 -3.78 5.02
CA ARG A 93 -0.29 -4.01 5.27
C ARG A 93 0.49 -3.95 3.96
N ILE A 94 1.50 -3.09 3.91
CA ILE A 94 2.47 -3.05 2.81
C ILE A 94 3.81 -3.53 3.33
N VAL A 95 4.37 -4.53 2.65
CA VAL A 95 5.74 -4.99 2.90
C VAL A 95 6.64 -4.48 1.77
N THR A 96 7.49 -3.50 2.07
CA THR A 96 8.41 -2.91 1.09
C THR A 96 9.78 -3.57 1.15
N SER A 97 10.48 -3.62 0.02
CA SER A 97 11.86 -4.15 -0.06
C SER A 97 12.91 -3.19 0.51
N ARG A 98 12.55 -1.94 0.74
CA ARG A 98 13.42 -0.87 1.26
C ARG A 98 12.63 0.09 2.14
N LEU A 99 13.35 1.00 2.80
CA LEU A 99 12.75 2.09 3.57
C LEU A 99 11.92 3.02 2.66
N VAL A 100 10.88 3.58 3.25
CA VAL A 100 10.12 4.70 2.68
C VAL A 100 10.58 5.98 3.36
N THR A 101 10.84 7.03 2.58
CA THR A 101 11.37 8.30 3.10
C THR A 101 10.32 9.08 3.88
N ASP A 102 9.07 9.16 3.39
CA ASP A 102 7.96 9.78 4.12
C ASP A 102 6.78 8.83 4.39
N PRO A 103 6.85 8.01 5.45
CA PRO A 103 5.74 7.18 5.88
C PRO A 103 4.48 7.97 6.30
N GLY A 104 4.63 9.26 6.66
CA GLY A 104 3.52 10.11 7.08
C GLY A 104 2.59 10.45 5.91
N SER A 105 3.18 10.82 4.77
CA SER A 105 2.43 11.05 3.53
C SER A 105 1.72 9.78 3.03
N LEU A 106 2.35 8.60 3.15
CA LEU A 106 1.68 7.34 2.84
C LEU A 106 0.49 7.05 3.76
N ARG A 107 0.64 7.26 5.08
CA ARG A 107 -0.47 7.08 6.03
C ARG A 107 -1.62 8.03 5.75
N LEU A 108 -1.32 9.27 5.37
CA LEU A 108 -2.34 10.25 4.99
C LEU A 108 -3.09 9.81 3.73
N ALA A 109 -2.38 9.37 2.68
CA ALA A 109 -2.97 8.88 1.45
C ALA A 109 -3.81 7.60 1.65
N ALA A 110 -3.37 6.71 2.53
CA ALA A 110 -4.15 5.53 2.92
C ALA A 110 -5.42 5.93 3.67
N SER A 111 -5.31 6.82 4.66
CA SER A 111 -6.44 7.25 5.48
C SER A 111 -7.51 7.96 4.65
N SER A 112 -7.10 8.82 3.70
CA SER A 112 -8.04 9.47 2.78
C SER A 112 -8.76 8.49 1.84
N SER A 113 -8.21 7.29 1.68
CA SER A 113 -8.78 6.18 0.88
C SER A 113 -9.55 5.16 1.74
N GLY A 114 -9.77 5.43 3.03
CA GLY A 114 -10.44 4.52 3.96
C GLY A 114 -9.58 3.34 4.41
N LEU A 115 -8.25 3.46 4.31
CA LEU A 115 -7.30 2.42 4.69
C LEU A 115 -6.50 2.80 5.93
N VAL A 116 -6.34 1.85 6.85
CA VAL A 116 -5.41 1.93 7.96
C VAL A 116 -4.10 1.29 7.51
N LEU A 117 -3.04 2.09 7.38
CA LEU A 117 -1.75 1.62 6.84
C LEU A 117 -0.84 1.03 7.93
N GLU A 118 -0.44 -0.21 7.72
CA GLU A 118 0.66 -0.89 8.40
C GLU A 118 1.84 -1.04 7.42
N LEU A 119 2.86 -0.20 7.58
CA LEU A 119 4.07 -0.28 6.76
C LEU A 119 5.11 -1.16 7.45
N VAL A 120 5.62 -2.16 6.73
CA VAL A 120 6.68 -3.05 7.17
C VAL A 120 7.78 -3.06 6.12
N VAL A 121 9.03 -2.97 6.57
CA VAL A 121 10.18 -3.06 5.68
C VAL A 121 10.77 -4.45 5.84
N ASP A 122 10.70 -5.25 4.79
CA ASP A 122 11.46 -6.49 4.69
C ASP A 122 12.77 -6.18 3.95
N ALA A 123 13.78 -5.82 4.73
CA ALA A 123 15.13 -5.56 4.23
C ALA A 123 15.89 -6.85 3.87
N THR A 124 15.28 -8.03 4.06
CA THR A 124 15.86 -9.31 3.63
C THR A 124 15.49 -9.61 2.19
N ALA A 125 16.28 -10.45 1.51
CA ALA A 125 16.07 -10.81 0.10
C ALA A 125 14.84 -11.72 -0.14
N THR A 126 13.89 -11.79 0.80
CA THR A 126 12.71 -12.66 0.72
C THR A 126 11.48 -11.98 0.13
N ASN A 127 11.54 -10.69 -0.15
CA ASN A 127 10.42 -9.96 -0.73
C ASN A 127 10.12 -10.48 -2.16
N PRO A 128 8.97 -11.15 -2.40
CA PRO A 128 8.67 -11.76 -3.70
C PRO A 128 8.48 -10.73 -4.82
N ALA A 129 8.23 -9.46 -4.50
CA ALA A 129 8.15 -8.39 -5.50
C ALA A 129 9.52 -8.07 -6.13
N THR A 130 10.63 -8.51 -5.50
CA THR A 130 11.98 -8.32 -6.03
C THR A 130 12.37 -9.34 -7.11
N SER A 131 11.66 -10.48 -7.18
CA SER A 131 12.03 -11.61 -8.05
C SER A 131 11.43 -11.56 -9.45
N HIS A 132 10.78 -10.45 -9.84
CA HIS A 132 10.03 -10.40 -11.10
C HIS A 132 10.94 -10.33 -12.34
N GLN A 133 10.50 -10.98 -13.41
CA GLN A 133 11.25 -11.07 -14.66
C GLN A 133 11.12 -9.77 -15.47
N LEU A 134 12.26 -9.15 -15.80
CA LEU A 134 12.33 -7.96 -16.64
C LEU A 134 11.66 -8.22 -18.00
N GLY A 135 10.79 -7.30 -18.43
CA GLY A 135 10.12 -7.35 -19.74
C GLY A 135 8.71 -7.97 -19.74
N VAL A 136 8.24 -8.49 -18.60
CA VAL A 136 6.86 -8.99 -18.45
C VAL A 136 6.02 -7.96 -17.73
N TRP A 137 5.12 -7.28 -18.44
CA TRP A 137 4.21 -6.28 -17.86
C TRP A 137 2.92 -6.94 -17.38
N VAL A 138 2.44 -6.51 -16.21
CA VAL A 138 1.16 -6.95 -15.65
C VAL A 138 0.27 -5.73 -15.46
N ASP A 139 -0.73 -5.60 -16.34
CA ASP A 139 -1.75 -4.56 -16.25
C ASP A 139 -2.77 -4.93 -15.17
N TRP A 140 -2.78 -4.14 -14.10
CA TRP A 140 -3.67 -4.32 -12.96
C TRP A 140 -5.14 -4.35 -13.35
N ARG A 141 -5.53 -3.72 -14.47
CA ARG A 141 -6.94 -3.70 -14.96
C ARG A 141 -7.47 -5.09 -15.30
N ARG A 142 -6.57 -6.04 -15.52
CA ARG A 142 -6.90 -7.42 -15.93
C ARG A 142 -6.84 -8.40 -14.77
N VAL A 143 -6.51 -7.93 -13.56
CA VAL A 143 -6.36 -8.74 -12.35
C VAL A 143 -7.52 -8.44 -11.40
N ASP A 144 -8.00 -9.47 -10.70
CA ASP A 144 -8.95 -9.28 -9.61
C ASP A 144 -8.25 -8.62 -8.41
N LEU A 145 -8.56 -7.35 -8.15
CA LEU A 145 -7.94 -6.59 -7.06
C LEU A 145 -8.40 -7.01 -5.66
N THR A 146 -9.49 -7.79 -5.55
CA THR A 146 -9.88 -8.38 -4.26
C THR A 146 -8.88 -9.42 -3.77
N CYS A 147 -7.96 -9.87 -4.63
CA CYS A 147 -6.91 -10.83 -4.30
C CYS A 147 -5.90 -10.37 -3.23
N PHE A 148 -5.87 -9.06 -2.92
CA PHE A 148 -5.10 -8.53 -1.79
C PHE A 148 -5.70 -8.89 -0.44
N ILE A 149 -7.00 -9.17 -0.39
CA ILE A 149 -7.70 -9.49 0.85
C ILE A 149 -7.20 -10.84 1.35
N GLN A 150 -6.59 -10.80 2.52
CA GLN A 150 -6.33 -11.99 3.30
C GLN A 150 -7.68 -12.41 3.89
N HIS A 151 -8.15 -13.61 3.55
CA HIS A 151 -9.33 -14.18 4.22
C HIS A 151 -9.20 -13.98 5.73
N PRO A 152 -10.29 -13.63 6.43
CA PRO A 152 -10.20 -13.24 7.84
C PRO A 152 -9.53 -14.35 8.65
N ARG A 153 -8.80 -13.95 9.69
CA ARG A 153 -8.43 -14.88 10.75
C ARG A 153 -9.70 -15.61 11.15
N ASN A 154 -9.67 -16.93 11.10
CA ASN A 154 -10.62 -17.76 11.81
C ASN A 154 -10.66 -17.23 13.26
N PRO A 155 -11.83 -16.90 13.82
CA PRO A 155 -11.92 -16.37 15.17
C PRO A 155 -11.47 -17.45 16.16
N ARG A 156 -10.62 -17.06 17.10
CA ARG A 156 -10.58 -17.66 18.43
C ARG A 156 -10.65 -16.53 19.43
#